data_AF-A0A1G3ZKS5-F1
#
_entry.id   AF-A0A1G3ZKS5-F1
#
_cell.length_a   1.000
_cell.length_b   1.000
_cell.length_c   1.000
_cell.angle_alpha   90.00
_cell.angle_beta   90.00
_cell.angle_gamma   90.00
#
_symmetry.space_group_name_H-M   'P 1'
#
loop_
_entity.id
_entity.type
_entity.pdbx_description
1 polymer ?
#
loop_
_entity_poly.entity_id
_entity_poly.type
_entity_poly.pdbx_seq_one_letter_code
_entity_poly.pdbx_strand_id
1 'polypeptide(L)'
;MDDELTKKIKEIVRKEIPDILRGSAFTARKVTDTPTDSFSVINRKYVTNNGSVASRPISSVAVLGQFFLATDTNTPMWYSPAGWRNGIGSIVAI
;
A
#
# COMPACT_ATOMS: atom_id res chain seq x y z
N MET A 1 -27.29 -9.67 31.59
CA MET A 1 -26.71 -8.48 30.94
C MET A 1 -25.63 -8.87 29.92
N ASP A 2 -24.79 -9.86 30.24
CA ASP A 2 -23.69 -10.31 29.37
C ASP A 2 -24.14 -11.10 28.12
N ASP A 3 -25.19 -11.93 28.25
CA ASP A 3 -25.73 -12.72 27.13
C ASP A 3 -26.33 -11.88 26.00
N GLU A 4 -26.98 -10.77 26.36
CA GLU A 4 -27.63 -9.89 25.39
C GLU A 4 -26.60 -9.10 24.58
N LEU A 5 -25.52 -8.67 25.25
CA LEU A 5 -24.38 -8.01 24.62
C LEU A 5 -23.63 -8.98 23.69
N THR A 6 -23.41 -10.21 24.15
CA THR A 6 -22.76 -11.27 23.37
C THR A 6 -23.58 -11.62 22.12
N LYS A 7 -24.91 -11.64 22.23
CA LYS A 7 -25.81 -11.89 21.10
C LYS A 7 -25.75 -10.77 20.06
N LYS A 8 -25.75 -9.50 20.49
CA LYS A 8 -25.58 -8.33 19.61
C LYS A 8 -24.23 -8.34 18.89
N ILE A 9 -23.14 -8.67 19.60
CA ILE A 9 -21.80 -8.77 18.98
C ILE A 9 -21.77 -9.85 17.91
N LYS A 10 -22.32 -11.04 18.18
CA LYS A 10 -22.40 -12.13 17.19
C LYS A 10 -23.20 -11.75 15.95
N GLU A 11 -24.25 -10.96 16.12
CA GLU A 11 -25.10 -10.50 15.02
C GLU A 11 -24.38 -9.48 14.14
N ILE A 12 -23.68 -8.52 14.74
CA ILE A 12 -22.82 -7.56 14.03
C ILE A 12 -21.73 -8.29 13.25
N VAL A 13 -21.02 -9.22 13.91
CA VAL A 13 -19.94 -10.01 13.29
C VAL A 13 -20.46 -10.83 12.11
N ARG A 14 -21.64 -11.45 12.22
CA ARG A 14 -22.25 -12.23 11.13
C ARG A 14 -22.65 -11.37 9.92
N LYS A 15 -22.94 -10.10 10.12
CA LYS A 15 -23.35 -9.19 9.04
C LYS A 15 -22.15 -8.53 8.36
N GLU A 16 -21.21 -8.02 9.14
CA GLU A 16 -20.07 -7.24 8.65
C GLU A 16 -19.00 -8.13 7.97
N ILE A 17 -18.69 -9.31 8.53
CA ILE A 17 -17.62 -10.17 7.99
C ILE A 17 -17.89 -10.62 6.54
N PRO A 18 -19.09 -11.13 6.18
CA PRO A 18 -19.36 -11.53 4.81
C PRO A 18 -19.29 -10.36 3.82
N ASP A 19 -19.72 -9.17 4.22
CA ASP A 19 -19.68 -8.00 3.35
C ASP A 19 -18.23 -7.50 3.12
N ILE A 20 -17.38 -7.57 4.15
CA ILE A 20 -15.94 -7.30 4.04
C ILE A 20 -15.25 -8.37 3.17
N LEU A 21 -15.61 -9.65 3.31
CA LEU A 21 -15.05 -10.76 2.53
C LEU A 21 -15.52 -10.79 1.07
N ARG A 22 -16.73 -10.31 0.78
CA ARG A 22 -17.24 -10.14 -0.60
C ARG A 22 -16.57 -8.98 -1.34
N GLY A 23 -16.09 -7.99 -0.59
CA GLY A 23 -15.32 -6.88 -1.13
C GLY A 23 -13.86 -7.25 -1.39
N SER A 24 -13.17 -6.39 -2.13
CA SER A 24 -11.71 -6.44 -2.26
C SER A 24 -11.00 -5.87 -1.01
N ALA A 25 -11.64 -5.87 0.17
CA ALA A 25 -11.14 -5.18 1.36
C ALA A 25 -9.75 -5.65 1.83
N PHE A 26 -9.38 -6.90 1.52
CA PHE A 26 -8.07 -7.48 1.82
C PHE A 26 -7.12 -7.55 0.61
N THR A 27 -7.63 -7.34 -0.60
CA THR A 27 -6.88 -7.50 -1.87
C THR A 27 -6.63 -6.18 -2.59
N ALA A 28 -7.47 -5.16 -2.39
CA ALA A 28 -7.29 -3.83 -2.93
C ALA A 28 -6.24 -3.05 -2.12
N ARG A 29 -5.36 -2.32 -2.82
CA ARG A 29 -4.48 -1.34 -2.17
C ARG A 29 -5.33 -0.28 -1.50
N LYS A 30 -5.19 -0.10 -0.19
CA LYS A 30 -5.64 1.15 0.45
C LYS A 30 -4.72 2.27 -0.01
N VAL A 31 -5.25 3.49 -0.12
CA VAL A 31 -4.46 4.68 -0.50
C VAL A 31 -3.31 4.94 0.50
N THR A 32 -3.47 4.48 1.74
CA THR A 32 -2.49 4.56 2.81
C THR A 32 -1.58 3.33 2.93
N ASP A 33 -1.78 2.29 2.10
CA ASP A 33 -0.93 1.10 2.16
C ASP A 33 0.47 1.44 1.66
N THR A 34 1.41 1.53 2.59
CA THR A 34 2.83 1.64 2.27
C THR A 34 3.49 0.26 2.18
N PRO A 35 4.58 0.10 1.41
CA PRO A 35 5.34 -1.16 1.32
C PRO A 35 5.86 -1.69 2.66
N THR A 36 5.85 -0.86 3.71
CA THR A 36 6.32 -1.13 5.06
C THR A 36 5.19 -1.36 6.08
N ASP A 37 3.93 -1.48 5.64
CA ASP A 37 2.82 -1.71 6.57
C ASP A 37 3.03 -3.03 7.34
N SER A 38 3.20 -2.90 8.65
CA SER A 38 3.44 -4.01 9.58
C SER A 38 2.22 -4.93 9.70
N PHE A 39 1.04 -4.48 9.26
CA PHE A 39 -0.19 -5.28 9.25
C PHE A 39 -0.51 -5.90 7.90
N SER A 40 0.39 -5.77 6.91
CA SER A 40 0.21 -6.44 5.62
C SER A 40 0.41 -7.95 5.75
N VAL A 41 -0.67 -8.71 5.46
CA VAL A 41 -0.69 -10.19 5.50
C VAL A 41 0.20 -10.80 4.40
N ILE A 42 0.51 -10.02 3.36
CA ILE A 42 1.39 -10.41 2.26
C ILE A 42 2.69 -9.65 2.45
N ASN A 43 3.83 -10.33 2.32
CA ASN A 43 5.14 -9.67 2.28
C ASN A 43 5.23 -8.79 1.02
N ARG A 44 4.76 -7.55 1.13
CA ARG A 44 4.65 -6.60 0.02
C ARG A 44 5.96 -5.91 -0.33
N LYS A 45 7.07 -6.30 0.32
CA LYS A 45 8.43 -5.81 0.06
C LYS A 45 8.86 -5.98 -1.41
N TYR A 46 8.17 -6.82 -2.18
CA TYR A 46 8.47 -7.12 -3.58
C TYR A 46 7.25 -7.05 -4.53
N VAL A 47 6.08 -6.59 -4.06
CA VAL A 47 4.89 -6.50 -4.93
C VAL A 47 5.00 -5.23 -5.77
N THR A 48 5.30 -5.41 -7.06
CA THR A 48 5.28 -4.39 -8.14
C THR A 48 5.20 -2.95 -7.64
N ASN A 49 6.37 -2.33 -7.44
CA ASN A 49 6.49 -0.90 -7.17
C ASN A 49 6.13 -0.14 -8.45
N ASN A 50 4.85 -0.04 -8.78
CA ASN A 50 4.36 0.74 -9.89
C ASN A 50 3.09 1.50 -9.49
N GLY A 51 2.88 2.63 -10.15
CA GLY A 51 1.77 3.56 -9.93
C GLY A 51 2.08 4.92 -10.53
N SER A 52 1.20 5.89 -10.34
CA SER A 52 1.50 7.29 -10.69
C SER A 52 2.71 7.82 -9.91
N VAL A 53 3.39 8.86 -10.42
CA VAL A 53 4.48 9.54 -9.70
C VAL A 53 4.04 9.99 -8.30
N ALA A 54 2.79 10.43 -8.14
CA ALA A 54 2.24 10.86 -6.85
C ALA A 54 2.05 9.72 -5.83
N SER A 55 1.86 8.49 -6.31
CA SER A 55 1.67 7.29 -5.47
C SER A 55 2.98 6.57 -5.11
N ARG A 56 4.13 7.16 -5.43
CA ARG A 56 5.42 6.59 -5.06
C ARG A 56 5.58 6.55 -3.53
N PRO A 57 6.36 5.61 -2.98
CA PRO A 57 6.73 5.63 -1.57
C PRO A 57 7.47 6.94 -1.23
N ILE A 58 7.01 7.61 -0.17
CA ILE A 58 7.65 8.83 0.34
C ILE A 58 9.00 8.49 0.97
N SER A 59 9.87 9.49 1.07
CA SER A 59 11.26 9.36 1.52
C SER A 59 11.42 8.74 2.93
N SER A 60 10.40 8.82 3.80
CA SER A 60 10.42 8.19 5.14
C SER A 60 10.25 6.66 5.12
N VAL A 61 9.72 6.09 4.03
CA VAL A 61 9.48 4.65 3.87
C VAL A 61 10.26 4.06 2.69
N ALA A 62 10.85 4.90 1.84
CA ALA A 62 11.61 4.48 0.68
C ALA A 62 13.02 4.00 1.08
N VAL A 63 13.45 2.89 0.47
CA VAL A 63 14.78 2.28 0.71
C VAL A 63 15.73 2.71 -0.40
N LEU A 64 16.99 3.01 -0.08
CA LEU A 64 17.99 3.35 -1.09
C LEU A 64 18.12 2.27 -2.16
N GLY A 65 18.11 2.67 -3.44
CA GLY A 65 18.12 1.76 -4.58
C GLY A 65 16.78 1.10 -4.89
N GLN A 66 15.71 1.42 -4.16
CA GLN A 66 14.37 0.90 -4.44
C GLN A 66 13.91 1.33 -5.83
N PHE A 67 13.50 0.36 -6.65
CA PHE A 67 12.90 0.58 -7.95
C PHE A 67 11.42 0.96 -7.84
N PHE A 68 10.96 1.87 -8.69
CA PHE A 68 9.55 2.21 -8.91
C PHE A 68 9.29 2.54 -10.38
N LEU A 69 8.21 2.03 -10.98
CA LEU A 69 7.77 2.38 -12.32
C LEU A 69 6.60 3.37 -12.25
N ALA A 70 6.86 4.61 -12.68
CA ALA A 70 5.83 5.63 -12.85
C ALA A 70 4.97 5.29 -14.08
N THR A 71 3.72 4.86 -13.88
CA THR A 71 2.83 4.36 -14.94
C THR A 71 2.19 5.48 -15.76
N ASP A 72 2.11 6.69 -15.19
CA ASP A 72 1.65 7.91 -15.85
C ASP A 72 2.65 8.43 -16.89
N THR A 73 3.95 8.35 -16.62
CA THR A 73 5.00 8.79 -17.54
C THR A 73 5.78 7.62 -18.18
N ASN A 74 5.39 6.39 -17.88
CA ASN A 74 6.11 5.15 -18.21
C ASN A 74 7.62 5.23 -17.91
N THR A 75 7.98 5.91 -16.82
CA THR A 75 9.37 6.21 -16.47
C THR A 75 9.84 5.30 -15.33
N PRO A 76 10.90 4.50 -15.53
CA PRO A 76 11.52 3.76 -14.44
C PRO A 76 12.31 4.70 -13.53
N MET A 77 12.18 4.52 -12.21
CA MET A 77 12.75 5.37 -11.18
C MET A 77 13.43 4.57 -10.07
N TRP A 78 14.47 5.15 -9.47
CA TRP A 78 15.18 4.59 -8.32
C TRP A 78 15.33 5.62 -7.20
N TYR A 79 15.10 5.20 -5.96
CA TYR A 79 15.25 6.07 -4.81
C TYR A 79 16.72 6.28 -4.43
N SER A 80 17.09 7.54 -4.21
CA SER A 80 18.41 8.00 -3.76
C SER A 80 18.25 8.94 -2.57
N PRO A 81 19.32 9.32 -1.84
CA PRO A 81 19.21 10.25 -0.73
C PRO A 81 18.65 11.64 -1.12
N ALA A 82 18.75 12.01 -2.40
CA ALA A 82 18.22 13.26 -2.94
C ALA A 82 16.78 13.16 -3.47
N GLY A 83 16.15 11.98 -3.39
CA GLY A 83 14.84 11.68 -3.97
C GLY A 83 14.88 10.63 -5.07
N TRP A 84 13.79 10.52 -5.81
CA TRP A 84 13.59 9.55 -6.88
C TRP A 84 14.16 10.04 -8.21
N ARG A 85 14.99 9.20 -8.85
CA ARG A 85 15.71 9.51 -10.09
C ARG A 85 15.33 8.58 -11.23
N ASN A 86 15.31 9.09 -12.47
CA ASN A 86 15.13 8.26 -13.67
C ASN A 86 16.44 7.60 -14.14
N GLY A 87 16.36 6.81 -15.22
CA GLY A 87 17.52 6.11 -15.82
C GLY A 87 18.63 7.02 -16.38
N ILE A 88 18.40 8.34 -16.50
CA ILE A 88 19.40 9.33 -16.93
C ILE A 88 20.01 10.06 -15.71
N GLY A 89 19.53 9.77 -14.49
CA GLY A 89 20.03 10.33 -13.23
C GLY A 89 19.38 11.65 -12.80
N SER A 90 18.39 12.14 -13.55
CA SER A 90 17.62 13.35 -13.22
C SER A 90 16.63 13.08 -12.08
N ILE A 91 16.48 14.02 -11.15
CA ILE A 91 15.46 13.95 -10.10
C ILE A 91 14.10 14.17 -10.76
N VAL A 92 13.22 13.19 -10.60
CA VAL A 92 11.83 13.25 -11.10
C VAL A 92 10.89 13.67 -9.97
N ALA A 93 11.24 13.33 -8.72
CA ALA A 93 10.44 13.71 -7.57
C ALA A 93 11.22 13.56 -6.24
N ILE A 94 10.86 14.36 -5.22
CA ILE A 94 11.49 14.38 -3.89
C ILE A 94 10.62 13.64 -2.86
#